data_AF-A0A5N7W6X8-F1
#
_entry.id   AF-A0A5N7W6X8-F1
#
_cell.length_a   1.000
_cell.length_b   1.000
_cell.length_c   1.000
_cell.angle_alpha   90.00
_cell.angle_beta   90.00
_cell.angle_gamma   90.00
#
_symmetry.space_group_name_H-M   'P 1'
#
loop_
_entity.id
_entity.type
_entity.pdbx_description
1 polymer ?
#
loop_
_entity_poly.entity_id
_entity_poly.type
_entity_poly.pdbx_seq_one_letter_code
_entity_poly.pdbx_strand_id
1 'polypeptide(L)'
;MRVGAILFDPNNNIVASDRTVVSLDSAWASIGGGQARRVQSIHDLPSDVLWLTNLTYNNFYRAGLQRHPNFRNEGWLRTLFNQLVAELGIDLNNVSPDITVSTIAAIAQRTVAVAKSRYEVHPKSKRLNEDFAIAMGAPRSALPDMFYSHFDAVADHPSVSVIHATNYGAGLPTVTVRRNRLRHAREVLATPVPTDTGWELEKAVAPDRNDKWLESINTPFLVKCTVSNVKPMIAEVLSWGSGSRDVREWLTDIEWRVVRQYGDVAVSAALICKNPAAPLPQAKLLPEGPLDELSFTYGLIAEQIWTAMTNKQHYKGDVSRYTAAAAWLRAADRMAMFDYAQKLYGRGLNVMSYGVGNVVLRYPENGLRRTLDIATDIGLMPPASKLAEAAAMERAMA
;
A
#
# COMPACT_ATOMS: atom_id res chain seq x y z
N MET A 1 -22.61 1.43 14.50
CA MET A 1 -22.24 2.56 13.60
C MET A 1 -22.63 2.14 12.20
N ARG A 2 -23.39 2.99 11.51
CA ARG A 2 -23.82 2.76 10.14
C ARG A 2 -22.77 3.31 9.19
N VAL A 3 -22.49 2.57 8.13
CA VAL A 3 -21.52 2.93 7.10
C VAL A 3 -22.22 2.87 5.75
N GLY A 4 -22.01 3.91 4.95
CA GLY A 4 -22.50 3.98 3.59
C GLY A 4 -21.39 4.31 2.61
N ALA A 5 -21.72 4.21 1.33
CA ALA A 5 -20.87 4.66 0.24
C ALA A 5 -21.61 5.70 -0.60
N ILE A 6 -20.84 6.61 -1.21
CA ILE A 6 -21.32 7.61 -2.16
C ILE A 6 -20.45 7.52 -3.40
N LEU A 7 -21.11 7.43 -4.55
CA LEU A 7 -20.50 7.43 -5.87
C LEU A 7 -20.88 8.73 -6.57
N PHE A 8 -19.94 9.67 -6.62
CA PHE A 8 -20.05 10.88 -7.43
C PHE A 8 -19.69 10.57 -8.87
N ASP A 9 -20.37 11.20 -9.82
CA ASP A 9 -20.10 11.01 -11.25
C ASP A 9 -18.67 11.49 -11.58
N PRO A 10 -17.80 10.62 -12.12
CA PRO A 10 -16.45 11.02 -12.51
C PRO A 10 -16.45 12.14 -13.56
N ASN A 11 -17.44 12.16 -14.47
CA ASN A 11 -17.51 13.12 -15.57
C ASN A 11 -17.84 14.54 -15.11
N ASN A 12 -18.43 14.68 -13.92
CA ASN A 12 -18.76 15.98 -13.34
C ASN A 12 -17.59 16.59 -12.54
N ASN A 13 -16.47 15.89 -12.44
CA ASN A 13 -15.27 16.32 -11.71
C ASN A 13 -14.14 16.65 -12.70
N ILE A 14 -14.04 17.92 -13.08
CA ILE A 14 -13.02 18.40 -14.03
C ILE A 14 -11.73 18.68 -13.25
N VAL A 15 -10.65 17.99 -13.60
CA VAL A 15 -9.29 18.24 -13.09
C VAL A 15 -8.46 18.89 -14.20
N ALA A 16 -8.44 20.22 -14.28
CA ALA A 16 -7.50 20.97 -15.11
C ALA A 16 -6.31 21.47 -14.28
N SER A 17 -5.18 21.76 -14.93
CA SER A 17 -3.92 22.19 -14.29
C SER A 17 -4.05 23.45 -13.43
N ASP A 18 -5.08 24.28 -13.68
CA ASP A 18 -5.35 25.55 -12.99
C ASP A 18 -6.73 25.61 -12.31
N ARG A 19 -7.66 24.70 -12.62
CA ARG A 19 -9.04 24.69 -12.08
C ARG A 19 -9.52 23.30 -11.70
N THR A 20 -9.80 23.18 -10.40
CA THR A 20 -10.41 22.04 -9.70
C THR A 20 -11.93 22.14 -9.55
N VAL A 21 -12.78 21.76 -10.51
CA VAL A 21 -14.24 21.79 -10.27
C VAL A 21 -14.70 20.42 -9.79
N VAL A 22 -15.19 20.37 -8.56
CA VAL A 22 -15.79 19.16 -7.97
C VAL A 22 -17.27 19.41 -7.81
N SER A 23 -18.10 18.73 -8.59
CA SER A 23 -19.55 18.75 -8.39
C SER A 23 -19.92 17.67 -7.38
N LEU A 24 -20.62 18.09 -6.33
CA LEU A 24 -21.22 17.19 -5.36
C LEU A 24 -22.70 16.91 -5.66
N ASP A 25 -23.16 17.34 -6.83
CA ASP A 25 -24.54 17.23 -7.27
C ASP A 25 -24.73 15.90 -8.02
N SER A 26 -25.91 15.30 -7.90
CA SER A 26 -26.28 14.07 -8.62
C SER A 26 -25.34 12.87 -8.38
N ALA A 27 -25.27 12.41 -7.12
CA ALA A 27 -24.57 11.20 -6.73
C ALA A 27 -25.52 9.99 -6.56
N TRP A 28 -24.95 8.79 -6.44
CA TRP A 28 -25.64 7.63 -5.87
C TRP A 28 -25.13 7.38 -4.45
N ALA A 29 -26.03 6.98 -3.55
CA ALA A 29 -25.65 6.62 -2.18
C ALA A 29 -26.39 5.36 -1.72
N SER A 30 -25.69 4.52 -0.94
CA SER A 30 -26.27 3.35 -0.27
C SER A 30 -25.70 3.21 1.15
N ILE A 31 -26.51 2.70 2.08
CA ILE A 31 -26.13 2.46 3.48
C ILE A 31 -26.12 0.95 3.72
N GLY A 32 -24.98 0.41 4.17
CA GLY A 32 -24.86 -0.99 4.54
C GLY A 32 -25.14 -2.00 3.42
N GLY A 33 -25.19 -1.55 2.15
CA GLY A 33 -25.59 -2.36 1.01
C GLY A 33 -27.09 -2.44 0.75
N GLY A 34 -27.88 -1.60 1.42
CA GLY A 34 -29.30 -1.44 1.10
C GLY A 34 -29.54 -0.84 -0.30
N GLN A 35 -30.80 -0.59 -0.61
CA GLN A 35 -31.19 0.02 -1.89
C GLN A 35 -30.48 1.36 -2.09
N ALA A 36 -29.78 1.49 -3.23
CA ALA A 36 -29.15 2.75 -3.58
C ALA A 36 -30.20 3.78 -4.02
N ARG A 37 -29.96 5.03 -3.69
CA ARG A 37 -30.80 6.16 -4.10
C ARG A 37 -29.96 7.24 -4.76
N ARG A 38 -30.59 7.98 -5.67
CA ARG A 38 -30.03 9.24 -6.17
C ARG A 38 -30.07 10.29 -5.07
N VAL A 39 -29.00 11.08 -5.02
CA VAL A 39 -28.79 12.15 -4.04
C VAL A 39 -28.46 13.40 -4.82
N GLN A 40 -29.25 14.45 -4.62
CA GLN A 40 -29.06 15.73 -5.32
C GLN A 40 -28.05 16.60 -4.57
N SER A 41 -28.01 16.49 -3.24
CA SER A 41 -27.05 17.18 -2.39
C SER A 41 -26.51 16.30 -1.28
N ILE A 42 -25.26 16.50 -0.88
CA ILE A 42 -24.70 15.87 0.33
C ILE A 42 -25.50 16.19 1.61
N HIS A 43 -26.29 17.26 1.61
CA HIS A 43 -27.17 17.64 2.71
C HIS A 43 -28.38 16.71 2.86
N ASP A 44 -28.71 15.93 1.82
CA ASP A 44 -29.78 14.92 1.87
C ASP A 44 -29.35 13.62 2.58
N LEU A 45 -28.07 13.54 2.98
CA LEU A 45 -27.47 12.35 3.57
C LEU A 45 -27.60 12.37 5.10
N PRO A 46 -28.03 11.25 5.71
CA PRO A 46 -28.04 11.11 7.15
C PRO A 46 -26.68 11.40 7.80
N SER A 47 -26.70 12.18 8.88
CA SER A 47 -25.53 12.58 9.66
C SER A 47 -25.02 11.49 10.61
N ASP A 48 -25.84 10.47 10.90
CA ASP A 48 -25.51 9.30 11.74
C ASP A 48 -24.76 8.19 10.98
N VAL A 49 -24.43 8.42 9.70
CA VAL A 49 -23.77 7.46 8.81
C VAL A 49 -22.38 7.96 8.44
N LEU A 50 -21.38 7.07 8.54
CA LEU A 50 -20.05 7.30 7.99
C LEU A 50 -20.04 6.98 6.49
N TRP A 51 -19.71 7.95 5.65
CA TRP A 51 -19.75 7.87 4.19
C TRP A 51 -18.36 7.73 3.58
N LEU A 52 -18.13 6.63 2.86
CA LEU A 52 -16.97 6.44 1.99
C LEU A 52 -17.29 6.98 0.58
N THR A 53 -16.44 7.86 0.05
CA THR A 53 -16.63 8.45 -1.29
C THR A 53 -15.61 7.91 -2.30
N ASN A 54 -15.91 8.03 -3.59
CA ASN A 54 -14.96 7.80 -4.67
C ASN A 54 -14.06 9.02 -4.98
N LEU A 55 -14.10 10.07 -4.15
CA LEU A 55 -13.31 11.27 -4.39
C LEU A 55 -11.86 11.05 -3.97
N THR A 56 -10.94 11.44 -4.85
CA THR A 56 -9.51 11.49 -4.56
C THR A 56 -9.21 12.42 -3.40
N TYR A 57 -8.05 12.25 -2.76
CA TYR A 57 -7.64 13.15 -1.67
C TYR A 57 -7.77 14.63 -2.06
N ASN A 58 -7.26 15.02 -3.22
CA ASN A 58 -7.30 16.41 -3.69
C ASN A 58 -8.74 16.89 -3.93
N ASN A 59 -9.57 16.08 -4.58
CA ASN A 59 -10.97 16.44 -4.86
C ASN A 59 -11.79 16.52 -3.56
N PHE A 60 -11.57 15.59 -2.64
CA PHE A 60 -12.22 15.55 -1.33
C PHE A 60 -11.92 16.81 -0.50
N TYR A 61 -10.66 17.28 -0.50
CA TYR A 61 -10.28 18.50 0.22
C TYR A 61 -10.79 19.77 -0.45
N ARG A 62 -10.78 19.83 -1.79
CA ARG A 62 -11.33 20.96 -2.55
C ARG A 62 -12.84 21.09 -2.39
N ALA A 63 -13.53 19.97 -2.28
CA ALA A 63 -14.96 19.90 -2.00
C ALA A 63 -15.34 20.30 -0.57
N GLY A 64 -14.38 20.51 0.34
CA GLY A 64 -14.67 20.88 1.73
C GLY A 64 -15.15 19.72 2.62
N LEU A 65 -15.24 18.50 2.10
CA LEU A 65 -15.77 17.33 2.82
C LEU A 65 -14.90 16.90 4.01
N GLN A 66 -13.63 17.29 4.05
CA GLN A 66 -12.73 17.11 5.20
C GLN A 66 -13.19 17.82 6.46
N ARG A 67 -14.06 18.83 6.32
CA ARG A 67 -14.66 19.54 7.46
C ARG A 67 -15.82 18.77 8.08
N HIS A 68 -16.32 17.74 7.40
CA HIS A 68 -17.41 16.90 7.86
C HIS A 68 -16.86 15.59 8.46
N PRO A 69 -17.06 15.35 9.78
CA PRO A 69 -16.47 14.20 10.46
C PRO A 69 -17.04 12.86 9.99
N ASN A 70 -18.17 12.86 9.28
CA ASN A 70 -18.83 11.67 8.77
C ASN A 70 -18.47 11.32 7.33
N PHE A 71 -17.55 12.04 6.66
CA PHE A 71 -17.11 11.70 5.30
C PHE A 71 -15.67 11.20 5.25
N ARG A 72 -15.40 10.27 4.35
CA ARG A 72 -14.08 9.67 4.11
C ARG A 72 -13.80 9.63 2.61
N ASN A 73 -12.55 9.96 2.24
CA ASN A 73 -12.10 9.88 0.85
C ASN A 73 -11.89 8.43 0.40
N GLU A 74 -11.61 8.26 -0.89
CA GLU A 74 -11.47 6.95 -1.53
C GLU A 74 -10.42 6.02 -0.89
N GLY A 75 -9.41 6.58 -0.21
CA GLY A 75 -8.28 5.84 0.36
C GLY A 75 -8.44 5.49 1.84
N TRP A 76 -9.61 5.72 2.44
CA TRP A 76 -9.85 5.47 3.87
C TRP A 76 -9.64 4.01 4.27
N LEU A 77 -10.00 3.07 3.39
CA LEU A 77 -9.77 1.63 3.57
C LEU A 77 -8.40 1.16 3.09
N ARG A 78 -7.45 2.08 2.83
CA ARG A 78 -6.12 1.85 2.23
C ARG A 78 -6.11 1.40 0.77
N THR A 79 -7.05 0.56 0.36
CA THR A 79 -7.35 0.31 -1.05
C THR A 79 -8.29 1.39 -1.58
N LEU A 80 -7.97 1.97 -2.74
CA LEU A 80 -8.77 3.03 -3.35
C LEU A 80 -10.16 2.52 -3.74
N PHE A 81 -11.17 3.39 -3.70
CA PHE A 81 -12.55 3.06 -4.07
C PHE A 81 -12.63 2.34 -5.43
N ASN A 82 -12.02 2.92 -6.48
CA ASN A 82 -12.05 2.35 -7.83
C ASN A 82 -11.26 1.03 -7.93
N GLN A 83 -10.25 0.82 -7.08
CA GLN A 83 -9.55 -0.46 -7.00
C GLN A 83 -10.43 -1.53 -6.35
N LEU A 84 -11.19 -1.20 -5.29
CA LEU A 84 -12.17 -2.11 -4.69
C LEU A 84 -13.22 -2.54 -5.72
N VAL A 85 -13.74 -1.58 -6.49
CA VAL A 85 -14.70 -1.81 -7.58
C VAL A 85 -14.11 -2.78 -8.62
N ALA A 86 -12.89 -2.52 -9.09
CA ALA A 86 -12.22 -3.38 -10.07
C ALA A 86 -11.96 -4.80 -9.53
N GLU A 87 -11.51 -4.92 -8.28
CA GLU A 87 -11.26 -6.22 -7.65
C GLU A 87 -12.51 -7.07 -7.49
N LEU A 88 -13.66 -6.43 -7.21
CA LEU A 88 -14.95 -7.10 -7.06
C LEU A 88 -15.63 -7.40 -8.41
N GLY A 89 -15.07 -6.95 -9.53
CA GLY A 89 -15.61 -7.20 -10.87
C GLY A 89 -16.85 -6.38 -11.21
N ILE A 90 -17.13 -5.33 -10.43
CA ILE A 90 -18.28 -4.43 -10.62
C ILE A 90 -17.87 -3.21 -11.44
N ASP A 91 -17.29 -3.44 -12.62
CA ASP A 91 -16.76 -2.37 -13.47
C ASP A 91 -17.80 -1.29 -13.79
N LEU A 92 -17.43 -0.01 -13.65
CA LEU A 92 -18.33 1.12 -13.82
C LEU A 92 -18.88 1.27 -15.25
N ASN A 93 -18.21 0.68 -16.25
CA ASN A 93 -18.69 0.72 -17.63
C ASN A 93 -19.78 -0.33 -17.91
N ASN A 94 -19.84 -1.38 -17.09
CA ASN A 94 -20.67 -2.56 -17.34
C ASN A 94 -21.72 -2.81 -16.25
N VAL A 95 -21.54 -2.20 -15.07
CA VAL A 95 -22.41 -2.34 -13.91
C VAL A 95 -22.98 -0.98 -13.55
N SER A 96 -24.29 -0.95 -13.31
CA SER A 96 -24.99 0.29 -13.02
C SER A 96 -24.49 0.92 -11.71
N PRO A 97 -24.40 2.27 -11.63
CA PRO A 97 -23.84 2.95 -10.45
C PRO A 97 -24.54 2.63 -9.12
N ASP A 98 -25.84 2.29 -9.15
CA ASP A 98 -26.62 1.87 -7.99
C ASP A 98 -26.12 0.54 -7.41
N ILE A 99 -25.83 -0.45 -8.26
CA ILE A 99 -25.26 -1.74 -7.83
C ILE A 99 -23.86 -1.52 -7.28
N THR A 100 -23.05 -0.69 -7.94
CA THR A 100 -21.69 -0.39 -7.51
C THR A 100 -21.66 0.24 -6.13
N VAL A 101 -22.45 1.30 -5.89
CA VAL A 101 -22.45 1.97 -4.59
C VAL A 101 -23.00 1.07 -3.48
N SER A 102 -24.03 0.25 -3.77
CA SER A 102 -24.56 -0.72 -2.79
C SER A 102 -23.53 -1.78 -2.44
N THR A 103 -22.81 -2.32 -3.42
CA THR A 103 -21.79 -3.35 -3.17
C THR A 103 -20.64 -2.79 -2.31
N ILE A 104 -20.15 -1.58 -2.61
CA ILE A 104 -19.09 -0.95 -1.81
C ILE A 104 -19.59 -0.59 -0.41
N ALA A 105 -20.83 -0.10 -0.26
CA ALA A 105 -21.42 0.16 1.05
C ALA A 105 -21.51 -1.11 1.90
N ALA A 106 -21.89 -2.25 1.31
CA ALA A 106 -21.94 -3.54 1.99
C ALA A 106 -20.55 -3.98 2.49
N ILE A 107 -19.52 -3.84 1.64
CA ILE A 107 -18.14 -4.19 1.99
C ILE A 107 -17.62 -3.28 3.12
N ALA A 108 -17.80 -1.96 3.00
CA ALA A 108 -17.37 -1.01 4.01
C ALA A 108 -18.07 -1.27 5.36
N GLN A 109 -19.37 -1.53 5.36
CA GLN A 109 -20.14 -1.87 6.54
C GLN A 109 -19.67 -3.18 7.19
N ARG A 110 -19.40 -4.23 6.42
CA ARG A 110 -18.86 -5.50 6.93
C ARG A 110 -17.47 -5.32 7.52
N THR A 111 -16.59 -4.60 6.84
CA THR A 111 -15.24 -4.29 7.35
C THR A 111 -15.29 -3.56 8.68
N VAL A 112 -16.13 -2.54 8.82
CA VAL A 112 -16.31 -1.83 10.09
C VAL A 112 -16.96 -2.71 11.16
N ALA A 113 -17.93 -3.55 10.80
CA ALA A 113 -18.56 -4.46 11.75
C ALA A 113 -17.55 -5.44 12.34
N VAL A 114 -16.67 -6.02 11.51
CA VAL A 114 -15.56 -6.88 11.95
C VAL A 114 -14.55 -6.09 12.76
N ALA A 115 -14.14 -4.90 12.29
CA ALA A 115 -13.21 -4.03 13.00
C ALA A 115 -13.69 -3.72 14.42
N LYS A 116 -14.98 -3.40 14.59
CA LYS A 116 -15.57 -3.11 15.89
C LYS A 116 -15.74 -4.35 16.77
N SER A 117 -16.29 -5.44 16.22
CA SER A 117 -16.66 -6.63 17.02
C SER A 117 -15.47 -7.47 17.44
N ARG A 118 -14.42 -7.56 16.62
CA ARG A 118 -13.24 -8.41 16.88
C ARG A 118 -12.04 -7.65 17.42
N TYR A 119 -11.90 -6.37 17.05
CA TYR A 119 -10.71 -5.57 17.36
C TYR A 119 -11.01 -4.31 18.15
N GLU A 120 -12.26 -4.09 18.54
CA GLU A 120 -12.70 -2.90 19.30
C GLU A 120 -12.35 -1.56 18.61
N VAL A 121 -12.15 -1.60 17.29
CA VAL A 121 -11.83 -0.42 16.49
C VAL A 121 -13.10 0.41 16.28
N HIS A 122 -13.03 1.67 16.68
CA HIS A 122 -14.10 2.66 16.54
C HIS A 122 -13.66 3.72 15.54
N PRO A 123 -14.14 3.68 14.27
CA PRO A 123 -13.60 4.56 13.25
C PRO A 123 -13.88 6.03 13.53
N LYS A 124 -12.81 6.82 13.58
CA LYS A 124 -12.83 8.27 13.83
C LYS A 124 -11.77 8.98 12.98
N SER A 125 -10.69 8.30 12.69
CA SER A 125 -9.54 8.86 12.00
C SER A 125 -9.76 9.01 10.49
N LYS A 126 -8.85 9.71 9.80
CA LYS A 126 -8.93 9.96 8.35
C LYS A 126 -8.67 8.68 7.55
N ARG A 127 -7.91 7.75 8.12
CA ARG A 127 -7.66 6.41 7.58
C ARG A 127 -8.01 5.36 8.62
N LEU A 128 -8.62 4.26 8.19
CA LEU A 128 -9.04 3.21 9.12
C LEU A 128 -7.85 2.55 9.83
N ASN A 129 -6.71 2.41 9.16
CA ASN A 129 -5.49 1.87 9.76
C ASN A 129 -4.92 2.73 10.91
N GLU A 130 -5.24 4.02 10.99
CA GLU A 130 -4.92 4.86 12.15
C GLU A 130 -5.76 4.47 13.37
N ASP A 131 -7.04 4.16 13.17
CA ASP A 131 -7.92 3.68 14.25
C ASP A 131 -7.50 2.27 14.72
N PHE A 132 -7.03 1.41 13.80
CA PHE A 132 -6.40 0.13 14.14
C PHE A 132 -5.12 0.32 14.96
N ALA A 133 -4.27 1.29 14.59
CA ALA A 133 -3.04 1.58 15.32
C ALA A 133 -3.33 1.96 16.78
N ILE A 134 -4.39 2.75 17.02
CA ILE A 134 -4.83 3.12 18.35
C ILE A 134 -5.34 1.89 19.12
N ALA A 135 -6.28 1.13 18.54
CA ALA A 135 -6.92 0.01 19.21
C ALA A 135 -5.92 -1.13 19.55
N MET A 136 -4.92 -1.34 18.71
CA MET A 136 -3.93 -2.42 18.87
C MET A 136 -2.67 -2.00 19.64
N GLY A 137 -2.61 -0.76 20.13
CA GLY A 137 -1.43 -0.23 20.80
C GLY A 137 -0.19 -0.30 19.91
N ALA A 138 -0.29 0.22 18.67
CA ALA A 138 0.84 0.28 17.76
C ALA A 138 2.06 0.93 18.43
N PRO A 139 3.26 0.37 18.21
CA PRO A 139 4.47 0.85 18.88
C PRO A 139 4.74 2.31 18.51
N ARG A 140 5.11 3.11 19.51
CA ARG A 140 5.51 4.51 19.34
C ARG A 140 7.02 4.61 19.25
N SER A 141 7.50 5.62 18.53
CA SER A 141 8.93 5.83 18.34
C SER A 141 9.62 6.12 19.67
N ALA A 142 10.63 5.32 20.01
CA ALA A 142 11.59 5.58 21.07
C ALA A 142 13.01 5.80 20.52
N LEU A 143 13.12 5.99 19.21
CA LEU A 143 14.38 6.23 18.53
C LEU A 143 15.03 7.52 19.05
N PRO A 144 16.34 7.50 19.38
CA PRO A 144 17.09 8.70 19.70
C PRO A 144 17.01 9.71 18.55
N ASP A 145 16.84 11.00 18.89
CA ASP A 145 16.69 12.08 17.89
C ASP A 145 17.83 12.11 16.87
N MET A 146 19.06 11.80 17.31
CA MET A 146 20.26 11.76 16.46
C MET A 146 20.22 10.69 15.36
N PHE A 147 19.43 9.63 15.52
CA PHE A 147 19.33 8.53 14.54
C PHE A 147 18.03 8.57 13.74
N TYR A 148 17.02 9.32 14.19
CA TYR A 148 15.67 9.27 13.64
C TYR A 148 15.62 9.47 12.12
N SER A 149 16.40 10.41 11.57
CA SER A 149 16.41 10.70 10.14
C SER A 149 16.83 9.51 9.27
N HIS A 150 17.66 8.60 9.79
CA HIS A 150 18.09 7.40 9.08
C HIS A 150 16.94 6.39 8.90
N PHE A 151 16.04 6.31 9.90
CA PHE A 151 14.87 5.43 9.85
C PHE A 151 13.70 6.06 9.09
N ASP A 152 13.48 7.37 9.26
CA ASP A 152 12.40 8.10 8.60
C ASP A 152 12.49 7.95 7.08
N ALA A 153 13.69 8.15 6.52
CA ALA A 153 13.94 7.98 5.09
C ALA A 153 13.62 6.56 4.59
N VAL A 154 13.82 5.51 5.40
CA VAL A 154 13.53 4.13 4.98
C VAL A 154 12.05 3.79 5.10
N ALA A 155 11.41 4.25 6.19
CA ALA A 155 10.02 3.96 6.50
C ALA A 155 9.02 4.75 5.63
N ASP A 156 9.39 5.96 5.20
CA ASP A 156 8.52 6.84 4.41
C ASP A 156 8.33 6.38 2.95
N HIS A 157 9.03 5.32 2.52
CA HIS A 157 8.94 4.77 1.16
C HIS A 157 8.09 3.49 1.11
N PRO A 158 6.76 3.58 0.96
CA PRO A 158 5.90 2.39 0.93
C PRO A 158 6.03 1.55 -0.34
N SER A 159 6.60 2.09 -1.42
CA SER A 159 6.67 1.44 -2.73
C SER A 159 7.87 1.96 -3.53
N VAL A 160 8.27 1.21 -4.54
CA VAL A 160 9.31 1.59 -5.51
C VAL A 160 8.63 1.89 -6.85
N SER A 161 8.96 3.04 -7.44
CA SER A 161 8.58 3.38 -8.82
C SER A 161 9.71 2.96 -9.76
N VAL A 162 9.40 2.18 -10.79
CA VAL A 162 10.37 1.73 -11.78
C VAL A 162 10.72 2.87 -12.73
N ILE A 163 12.02 3.07 -12.96
CA ILE A 163 12.57 3.97 -13.96
C ILE A 163 12.74 3.15 -15.25
N HIS A 164 12.08 3.61 -16.32
CA HIS A 164 12.22 3.02 -17.64
C HIS A 164 13.22 3.82 -18.46
N ALA A 165 14.17 3.15 -19.12
CA ALA A 165 15.03 3.80 -20.10
C ALA A 165 14.27 4.21 -21.37
N THR A 166 13.14 3.53 -21.64
CA THR A 166 12.24 3.83 -22.75
C THR A 166 11.04 4.65 -22.28
N ASN A 167 10.80 5.76 -22.98
CA ASN A 167 9.67 6.63 -22.71
C ASN A 167 8.40 5.99 -23.28
N TYR A 168 7.71 5.18 -22.49
CA TYR A 168 6.37 4.73 -22.82
C TYR A 168 5.45 5.95 -22.77
N GLY A 169 4.84 6.32 -23.91
CA GLY A 169 3.92 7.46 -23.97
C GLY A 169 2.87 7.39 -22.86
N ALA A 170 2.38 8.55 -22.42
CA ALA A 170 1.49 8.72 -21.27
C ALA A 170 0.11 8.01 -21.35
N GLY A 171 -0.10 7.10 -22.31
CA GLY A 171 -1.40 6.51 -22.65
C GLY A 171 -1.48 4.98 -22.56
N LEU A 172 -0.44 4.25 -22.12
CA LEU A 172 -0.60 2.80 -21.97
C LEU A 172 -1.50 2.47 -20.76
N PRO A 173 -2.51 1.60 -20.93
CA PRO A 173 -3.37 1.20 -19.83
C PRO A 173 -2.57 0.41 -18.79
N THR A 174 -3.05 0.49 -17.54
CA THR A 174 -2.41 -0.15 -16.40
C THR A 174 -3.32 -1.15 -15.70
N VAL A 175 -2.72 -2.12 -15.04
CA VAL A 175 -3.40 -3.07 -14.16
C VAL A 175 -2.61 -3.22 -12.86
N THR A 176 -3.31 -3.17 -11.74
CA THR A 176 -2.72 -3.48 -10.43
C THR A 176 -3.01 -4.93 -10.09
N VAL A 177 -1.97 -5.76 -10.05
CA VAL A 177 -2.04 -7.16 -9.64
C VAL A 177 -1.52 -7.30 -8.21
N ARG A 178 -2.15 -8.14 -7.38
CA ARG A 178 -1.94 -8.09 -5.92
C ARG A 178 -1.73 -9.46 -5.32
N ARG A 179 -0.92 -9.55 -4.28
CA ARG A 179 -0.89 -10.75 -3.46
C ARG A 179 -2.19 -10.87 -2.65
N ASN A 180 -2.52 -12.08 -2.22
CA ASN A 180 -3.59 -12.26 -1.24
C ASN A 180 -3.30 -11.39 0.00
N ARG A 181 -4.22 -10.47 0.36
CA ARG A 181 -4.02 -9.48 1.42
C ARG A 181 -3.65 -10.11 2.75
N LEU A 182 -4.35 -11.19 3.12
CA LEU A 182 -4.14 -11.85 4.41
C LEU A 182 -2.80 -12.59 4.41
N ARG A 183 -2.49 -13.35 3.35
CA ARG A 183 -1.20 -14.03 3.20
C ARG A 183 -0.04 -13.04 3.24
N HIS A 184 -0.15 -11.94 2.49
CA HIS A 184 0.88 -10.90 2.47
C HIS A 184 1.06 -10.25 3.85
N ALA A 185 -0.04 -9.91 4.55
CA ALA A 185 0.04 -9.35 5.89
C ALA A 185 0.71 -10.31 6.89
N ARG A 186 0.43 -11.62 6.80
CA ARG A 186 1.08 -12.66 7.63
C ARG A 186 2.58 -12.68 7.40
N GLU A 187 3.01 -12.68 6.15
CA GLU A 187 4.43 -12.69 5.81
C GLU A 187 5.14 -11.41 6.27
N VAL A 188 4.53 -10.24 6.03
CA VAL A 188 5.11 -8.95 6.46
C VAL A 188 5.21 -8.90 7.99
N LEU A 189 4.15 -9.22 8.73
CA LEU A 189 4.17 -9.16 10.21
C LEU A 189 4.97 -10.29 10.87
N ALA A 190 5.24 -11.38 10.16
CA ALA A 190 6.18 -12.41 10.62
C ALA A 190 7.64 -11.98 10.54
N THR A 191 7.95 -10.87 9.86
CA THR A 191 9.31 -10.31 9.79
C THR A 191 9.81 -9.98 11.19
N PRO A 192 10.96 -10.53 11.62
CA PRO A 192 11.62 -10.08 12.84
C PRO A 192 12.03 -8.62 12.70
N VAL A 193 11.58 -7.77 13.62
CA VAL A 193 11.86 -6.33 13.60
C VAL A 193 12.71 -5.91 14.80
N PRO A 194 13.57 -4.88 14.65
CA PRO A 194 14.36 -4.35 15.76
C PRO A 194 13.51 -3.57 16.75
N THR A 195 14.06 -3.41 17.96
CA THR A 195 13.62 -2.39 18.92
C THR A 195 14.11 -1.01 18.52
N ASP A 196 13.47 0.04 19.03
CA ASP A 196 13.92 1.43 18.85
C ASP A 196 15.13 1.81 19.73
N THR A 197 15.55 0.91 20.63
CA THR A 197 16.72 1.06 21.52
C THR A 197 17.86 0.14 21.13
N GLY A 198 19.06 0.40 21.68
CA GLY A 198 20.24 -0.43 21.48
C GLY A 198 20.99 -0.15 20.18
N TRP A 199 20.75 0.99 19.55
CA TRP A 199 21.43 1.40 18.31
C TRP A 199 22.76 2.09 18.59
N GLU A 200 23.82 1.59 17.97
CA GLU A 200 25.17 2.16 18.03
C GLU A 200 25.70 2.41 16.63
N LEU A 201 26.31 3.58 16.43
CA LEU A 201 26.99 3.89 15.19
C LEU A 201 28.34 3.18 15.17
N GLU A 202 28.54 2.31 14.19
CA GLU A 202 29.81 1.64 13.96
C GLU A 202 30.83 2.65 13.43
N LYS A 203 31.93 2.78 14.17
CA LYS A 203 33.01 3.73 13.86
C LYS A 203 34.09 3.09 13.00
N ALA A 204 34.17 1.76 12.97
CA ALA A 204 35.17 1.00 12.24
C ALA A 204 34.62 0.43 10.92
N VAL A 205 34.08 1.28 10.04
CA VAL A 205 33.86 0.87 8.65
C VAL A 205 35.22 0.69 7.99
N ALA A 206 35.45 -0.48 7.41
CA ALA A 206 36.73 -0.83 6.79
C ALA A 206 37.15 0.26 5.78
N PRO A 207 38.45 0.65 5.72
CA PRO A 207 38.92 1.70 4.80
C PRO A 207 38.63 1.39 3.32
N ASP A 208 38.61 0.11 2.97
CA ASP A 208 38.27 -0.40 1.63
C ASP A 208 36.75 -0.40 1.34
N ARG A 209 35.93 0.02 2.32
CA ARG A 209 34.47 0.10 2.26
C ARG A 209 33.79 -1.23 1.96
N ASN A 210 34.46 -2.35 2.22
CA ASN A 210 33.88 -3.67 2.02
C ASN A 210 32.70 -3.91 2.99
N ASP A 211 31.74 -4.74 2.54
CA ASP A 211 30.50 -5.03 3.27
C ASP A 211 30.49 -6.43 3.91
N LYS A 212 31.49 -7.28 3.63
CA LYS A 212 31.49 -8.70 4.01
C LYS A 212 31.41 -8.93 5.52
N TRP A 213 31.98 -8.04 6.31
CA TRP A 213 31.92 -8.13 7.77
C TRP A 213 30.48 -8.05 8.30
N LEU A 214 29.55 -7.39 7.59
CA LEU A 214 28.13 -7.34 7.95
C LEU A 214 27.47 -8.73 7.90
N GLU A 215 28.02 -9.70 7.15
CA GLU A 215 27.50 -11.08 7.13
C GLU A 215 27.63 -11.79 8.47
N SER A 216 28.59 -11.37 9.30
CA SER A 216 28.79 -11.92 10.65
C SER A 216 27.85 -11.32 11.69
N ILE A 217 27.10 -10.26 11.33
CA ILE A 217 26.16 -9.61 12.23
C ILE A 217 24.81 -10.35 12.19
N ASN A 218 24.43 -10.88 13.34
CA ASN A 218 23.17 -11.62 13.53
C ASN A 218 22.05 -10.77 14.14
N THR A 219 22.29 -9.50 14.39
CA THR A 219 21.29 -8.53 14.86
C THR A 219 20.95 -7.53 13.75
N PRO A 220 19.82 -6.81 13.86
CA PRO A 220 19.43 -5.83 12.85
C PRO A 220 20.45 -4.70 12.71
N PHE A 221 20.66 -4.25 11.48
CA PHE A 221 21.49 -3.08 11.19
C PHE A 221 20.90 -2.22 10.08
N LEU A 222 21.19 -0.92 10.14
CA LEU A 222 21.12 -0.04 8.98
C LEU A 222 22.52 0.15 8.42
N VAL A 223 22.64 0.23 7.10
CA VAL A 223 23.91 0.52 6.43
C VAL A 223 23.75 1.72 5.49
N LYS A 224 24.65 2.68 5.61
CA LYS A 224 24.78 3.79 4.66
C LYS A 224 25.72 3.35 3.54
N CYS A 225 25.23 3.23 2.32
CA CYS A 225 26.04 2.71 1.23
C CYS A 225 25.74 3.37 -0.12
N THR A 226 26.73 3.29 -1.01
CA THR A 226 26.54 3.52 -2.45
C THR A 226 26.37 2.17 -3.14
N VAL A 227 25.42 2.09 -4.07
CA VAL A 227 25.19 0.91 -4.91
C VAL A 227 25.62 1.25 -6.34
N SER A 228 26.49 0.44 -6.91
CA SER A 228 27.02 0.60 -8.28
C SER A 228 27.00 -0.72 -9.04
N ASN A 229 27.27 -0.69 -10.35
CA ASN A 229 27.40 -1.89 -11.20
C ASN A 229 26.20 -2.85 -11.09
N VAL A 230 25.00 -2.29 -10.96
CA VAL A 230 23.76 -3.06 -10.89
C VAL A 230 23.57 -3.83 -12.20
N LYS A 231 23.32 -5.15 -12.10
CA LYS A 231 23.09 -6.04 -13.23
C LYS A 231 22.04 -5.43 -14.17
N PRO A 232 22.36 -5.19 -15.46
CA PRO A 232 21.48 -4.46 -16.37
C PRO A 232 20.06 -5.02 -16.46
N MET A 233 19.93 -6.34 -16.40
CA MET A 233 18.65 -7.08 -16.49
C MET A 233 17.63 -6.77 -15.37
N ILE A 234 18.06 -6.18 -14.25
CA ILE A 234 17.18 -5.85 -13.12
C ILE A 234 17.29 -4.38 -12.72
N ALA A 235 18.17 -3.60 -13.36
CA ALA A 235 18.51 -2.25 -12.93
C ALA A 235 17.29 -1.32 -12.96
N GLU A 236 16.46 -1.46 -14.00
CA GLU A 236 15.18 -0.76 -14.12
C GLU A 236 14.26 -1.14 -12.95
N VAL A 237 14.07 -2.42 -12.66
CA VAL A 237 13.11 -2.84 -11.62
C VAL A 237 13.60 -2.53 -10.21
N LEU A 238 14.90 -2.64 -9.95
CA LEU A 238 15.45 -2.33 -8.63
C LEU A 238 15.34 -0.83 -8.32
N SER A 239 15.53 0.03 -9.33
CA SER A 239 15.28 1.50 -9.30
C SER A 239 15.58 2.15 -7.94
N TRP A 240 16.81 1.95 -7.47
CA TRP A 240 17.20 2.39 -6.15
C TRP A 240 17.05 3.91 -6.01
N GLY A 241 16.36 4.36 -4.96
CA GLY A 241 16.10 5.79 -4.71
C GLY A 241 14.96 6.40 -5.54
N SER A 242 14.34 5.66 -6.46
CA SER A 242 13.20 6.13 -7.23
C SER A 242 11.92 6.18 -6.38
N GLY A 243 11.15 7.26 -6.53
CA GLY A 243 9.92 7.50 -5.76
C GLY A 243 10.10 8.32 -4.47
N SER A 244 11.31 8.81 -4.19
CA SER A 244 11.65 9.73 -3.10
C SER A 244 11.97 11.14 -3.62
N ARG A 245 11.78 12.17 -2.79
CA ARG A 245 12.37 13.50 -3.01
C ARG A 245 13.85 13.57 -2.58
N ASP A 246 14.25 12.70 -1.66
CA ASP A 246 15.58 12.66 -1.06
C ASP A 246 16.34 11.41 -1.51
N VAL A 247 17.66 11.54 -1.71
CA VAL A 247 18.52 10.41 -2.06
C VAL A 247 18.51 9.41 -0.91
N ARG A 248 18.11 8.17 -1.22
CA ARG A 248 18.03 7.11 -0.23
C ARG A 248 19.41 6.48 -0.02
N GLU A 249 20.06 6.87 1.07
CA GLU A 249 21.42 6.43 1.39
C GLU A 249 21.47 5.25 2.38
N TRP A 250 20.40 5.01 3.13
CA TRP A 250 20.34 3.98 4.17
C TRP A 250 19.50 2.76 3.77
N LEU A 251 20.05 1.57 4.00
CA LEU A 251 19.42 0.26 3.82
C LEU A 251 19.17 -0.41 5.15
N THR A 252 18.06 -1.13 5.28
CA THR A 252 17.95 -2.21 6.27
C THR A 252 18.84 -3.39 5.87
N ASP A 253 19.17 -4.26 6.82
CA ASP A 253 19.84 -5.53 6.54
C ASP A 253 19.05 -6.40 5.55
N ILE A 254 17.71 -6.35 5.59
CA ILE A 254 16.82 -7.03 4.63
C ILE A 254 17.11 -6.57 3.20
N GLU A 255 17.19 -5.27 2.98
CA GLU A 255 17.43 -4.71 1.64
C GLU A 255 18.87 -4.86 1.21
N TRP A 256 19.82 -4.65 2.12
CA TRP A 256 21.23 -4.86 1.85
C TRP A 256 21.51 -6.28 1.35
N ARG A 257 20.91 -7.30 2.00
CA ARG A 257 21.02 -8.71 1.57
C ARG A 257 20.51 -8.96 0.15
N VAL A 258 19.50 -8.22 -0.29
CA VAL A 258 18.94 -8.35 -1.64
C VAL A 258 19.80 -7.58 -2.64
N VAL A 259 20.08 -6.30 -2.38
CA VAL A 259 20.80 -5.41 -3.30
C VAL A 259 22.18 -5.94 -3.68
N ARG A 260 22.92 -6.51 -2.71
CA ARG A 260 24.27 -7.06 -2.96
C ARG A 260 24.30 -8.30 -3.85
N GLN A 261 23.15 -8.93 -4.12
CA GLN A 261 23.05 -10.02 -5.11
C GLN A 261 23.08 -9.49 -6.54
N TYR A 262 22.86 -8.19 -6.69
CA TYR A 262 22.56 -7.55 -7.96
C TYR A 262 23.50 -6.40 -8.31
N GLY A 263 24.26 -5.86 -7.37
CA GLY A 263 25.26 -4.83 -7.62
C GLY A 263 26.32 -4.77 -6.55
N ASP A 264 27.33 -3.94 -6.78
CA ASP A 264 28.42 -3.69 -5.84
C ASP A 264 27.95 -2.71 -4.76
N VAL A 265 28.22 -3.04 -3.50
CA VAL A 265 27.85 -2.23 -2.34
C VAL A 265 29.10 -1.70 -1.65
N ALA A 266 29.24 -0.38 -1.61
CA ALA A 266 30.31 0.31 -0.88
C ALA A 266 29.75 0.94 0.40
N VAL A 267 30.17 0.45 1.56
CA VAL A 267 29.67 0.88 2.87
C VAL A 267 30.44 2.10 3.38
N SER A 268 29.72 3.09 3.92
CA SER A 268 30.29 4.32 4.47
C SER A 268 29.99 4.52 5.95
N ALA A 269 28.89 3.95 6.45
CA ALA A 269 28.53 3.93 7.87
C ALA A 269 27.61 2.72 8.12
N ALA A 270 27.58 2.23 9.35
CA ALA A 270 26.60 1.24 9.78
C ALA A 270 26.06 1.61 11.16
N LEU A 271 24.77 1.39 11.38
CA LEU A 271 24.10 1.53 12.67
C LEU A 271 23.63 0.15 13.08
N ILE A 272 24.17 -0.40 14.16
CA ILE A 272 23.92 -1.78 14.57
C ILE A 272 23.06 -1.77 15.83
N CYS A 273 21.98 -2.54 15.82
CA CYS A 273 21.19 -2.80 17.01
C CYS A 273 21.83 -3.93 17.82
N LYS A 274 22.09 -3.73 19.11
CA LYS A 274 22.59 -4.79 20.00
C LYS A 274 21.51 -5.77 20.43
N ASN A 275 20.24 -5.39 20.31
CA ASN A 275 19.11 -6.22 20.68
C ASN A 275 18.74 -7.19 19.54
N PRO A 276 18.30 -8.41 19.86
CA PRO A 276 17.77 -9.32 18.83
C PRO A 276 16.46 -8.77 18.24
N ALA A 277 16.22 -9.07 16.97
CA ALA A 277 14.91 -8.82 16.36
C ALA A 277 13.89 -9.89 16.75
N ALA A 278 12.63 -9.49 16.80
CA ALA A 278 11.51 -10.40 17.00
C ALA A 278 10.28 -9.92 16.20
N PRO A 279 9.38 -10.82 15.76
CA PRO A 279 8.13 -10.42 15.16
C PRO A 279 7.27 -9.60 16.13
N LEU A 280 6.47 -8.67 15.60
CA LEU A 280 5.55 -7.89 16.42
C LEU A 280 4.45 -8.79 17.01
N PRO A 281 4.05 -8.58 18.28
CA PRO A 281 2.97 -9.37 18.89
C PRO A 281 1.63 -9.21 18.15
N GLN A 282 1.42 -8.07 17.48
CA GLN A 282 0.24 -7.80 16.66
C GLN A 282 0.09 -8.76 15.47
N ALA A 283 1.12 -9.51 15.08
CA ALA A 283 1.00 -10.57 14.08
C ALA A 283 -0.08 -11.60 14.45
N LYS A 284 -0.25 -11.89 15.75
CA LYS A 284 -1.26 -12.82 16.29
C LYS A 284 -2.69 -12.30 16.20
N LEU A 285 -2.87 -11.02 15.84
CA LEU A 285 -4.20 -10.43 15.67
C LEU A 285 -4.75 -10.66 14.26
N LEU A 286 -3.95 -11.18 13.32
CA LEU A 286 -4.46 -11.49 12.00
C LEU A 286 -5.56 -12.57 12.06
N PRO A 287 -6.52 -12.57 11.12
CA PRO A 287 -7.42 -13.70 10.92
C PRO A 287 -6.63 -15.01 10.69
N GLU A 288 -7.09 -16.13 11.24
CA GLU A 288 -6.38 -17.44 11.26
C GLU A 288 -7.24 -18.62 10.78
N GLY A 289 -8.52 -18.39 10.46
CA GLY A 289 -9.42 -19.41 9.96
C GLY A 289 -8.95 -20.02 8.63
N PRO A 290 -9.27 -21.30 8.37
CA PRO A 290 -8.77 -22.04 7.21
C PRO A 290 -9.22 -21.44 5.86
N LEU A 291 -10.33 -20.69 5.85
CA LEU A 291 -10.88 -20.04 4.67
C LEU A 291 -10.76 -18.51 4.72
N ASP A 292 -10.07 -17.96 5.71
CA ASP A 292 -10.02 -16.50 5.90
C ASP A 292 -9.32 -15.79 4.73
N GLU A 293 -8.40 -16.47 4.04
CA GLU A 293 -7.74 -15.94 2.83
C GLU A 293 -8.72 -15.71 1.67
N LEU A 294 -9.88 -16.38 1.64
CA LEU A 294 -10.91 -16.19 0.62
C LEU A 294 -11.83 -15.00 0.93
N SER A 295 -11.82 -14.50 2.18
CA SER A 295 -12.69 -13.41 2.60
C SER A 295 -12.11 -12.07 2.20
N PHE A 296 -12.81 -11.35 1.32
CA PHE A 296 -12.44 -9.99 0.92
C PHE A 296 -12.37 -9.04 2.12
N THR A 297 -13.33 -9.17 3.05
CA THR A 297 -13.36 -8.38 4.29
C THR A 297 -12.16 -8.68 5.17
N TYR A 298 -11.79 -9.95 5.39
CA TYR A 298 -10.59 -10.28 6.17
C TYR A 298 -9.30 -9.86 5.48
N GLY A 299 -9.27 -9.86 4.15
CA GLY A 299 -8.21 -9.22 3.40
C GLY A 299 -8.06 -7.73 3.75
N LEU A 300 -9.16 -6.96 3.71
CA LEU A 300 -9.12 -5.53 4.06
C LEU A 300 -8.72 -5.29 5.52
N ILE A 301 -9.20 -6.13 6.44
CA ILE A 301 -8.79 -6.10 7.85
C ILE A 301 -7.30 -6.34 7.99
N ALA A 302 -6.77 -7.40 7.36
CA ALA A 302 -5.35 -7.72 7.40
C ALA A 302 -4.49 -6.56 6.89
N GLU A 303 -4.93 -5.91 5.80
CA GLU A 303 -4.30 -4.69 5.27
C GLU A 303 -4.31 -3.53 6.28
N GLN A 304 -5.39 -3.33 7.05
CA GLN A 304 -5.39 -2.32 8.11
C GLN A 304 -4.39 -2.67 9.22
N ILE A 305 -4.34 -3.94 9.65
CA ILE A 305 -3.51 -4.38 10.77
C ILE A 305 -2.03 -4.17 10.47
N TRP A 306 -1.52 -4.69 9.35
CA TRP A 306 -0.09 -4.57 9.08
C TRP A 306 0.30 -3.13 8.77
N THR A 307 -0.53 -2.38 8.03
CA THR A 307 -0.20 -0.99 7.71
C THR A 307 -0.29 -0.08 8.93
N ALA A 308 -1.12 -0.39 9.93
CA ALA A 308 -1.17 0.33 11.20
C ALA A 308 0.19 0.34 11.91
N MET A 309 0.97 -0.75 11.79
CA MET A 309 2.31 -0.87 12.37
C MET A 309 3.39 -0.09 11.60
N THR A 310 3.04 0.48 10.45
CA THR A 310 3.97 1.21 9.56
C THR A 310 3.63 2.70 9.42
N ASN A 311 2.68 3.21 10.20
CA ASN A 311 2.29 4.61 10.22
C ASN A 311 3.16 5.41 11.20
N LYS A 312 3.36 6.70 10.94
CA LYS A 312 3.89 7.63 11.96
C LYS A 312 2.93 7.65 13.15
N GLN A 313 3.47 7.48 14.35
CA GLN A 313 2.74 7.60 15.60
C GLN A 313 3.08 8.93 16.28
N HIS A 314 2.16 9.46 17.09
CA HIS A 314 2.43 10.63 17.90
C HIS A 314 3.65 10.41 18.81
N TYR A 315 4.57 11.37 18.84
CA TYR A 315 5.81 11.31 19.61
C TYR A 315 5.86 12.41 20.68
N LYS A 316 6.06 13.67 20.29
CA LYS A 316 6.16 14.83 21.19
C LYS A 316 5.55 16.06 20.50
N GLY A 317 4.66 16.77 21.19
CA GLY A 317 3.93 17.90 20.61
C GLY A 317 3.22 17.50 19.31
N ASP A 318 3.28 18.32 18.28
CA ASP A 318 2.64 18.00 16.98
C ASP A 318 3.49 17.09 16.07
N VAL A 319 4.60 16.54 16.59
CA VAL A 319 5.50 15.69 15.81
C VAL A 319 5.05 14.24 15.88
N SER A 320 4.93 13.63 14.69
CA SER A 320 4.73 12.19 14.54
C SER A 320 5.99 11.55 13.96
N ARG A 321 6.28 10.31 14.38
CA ARG A 321 7.51 9.59 14.02
C ARG A 321 7.24 8.12 13.68
N TYR A 322 8.05 7.59 12.76
CA TYR A 322 8.13 6.14 12.55
C TYR A 322 8.96 5.46 13.66
N THR A 323 8.71 4.17 13.85
CA THR A 323 9.56 3.26 14.63
C THR A 323 10.62 2.63 13.73
N ALA A 324 11.65 2.02 14.33
CA ALA A 324 12.57 1.16 13.59
C ALA A 324 11.82 -0.04 12.98
N ALA A 325 10.86 -0.60 13.71
CA ALA A 325 10.00 -1.67 13.20
C ALA A 325 9.28 -1.30 11.90
N ALA A 326 8.76 -0.07 11.78
CA ALA A 326 8.12 0.40 10.56
C ALA A 326 9.08 0.35 9.36
N ALA A 327 10.35 0.74 9.53
CA ALA A 327 11.36 0.68 8.48
C ALA A 327 11.61 -0.77 8.01
N TRP A 328 11.67 -1.73 8.93
CA TRP A 328 11.86 -3.16 8.61
C TRP A 328 10.66 -3.78 7.93
N LEU A 329 9.43 -3.52 8.41
CA LEU A 329 8.22 -4.03 7.77
C LEU A 329 8.06 -3.50 6.35
N ARG A 330 8.38 -2.22 6.13
CA ARG A 330 8.39 -1.59 4.81
C ARG A 330 9.45 -2.19 3.89
N ALA A 331 10.65 -2.44 4.42
CA ALA A 331 11.70 -3.13 3.69
C ALA A 331 11.30 -4.55 3.28
N ALA A 332 10.72 -5.32 4.21
CA ALA A 332 10.24 -6.67 3.95
C ALA A 332 9.15 -6.70 2.87
N ASP A 333 8.16 -5.82 2.94
CA ASP A 333 7.14 -5.65 1.90
C ASP A 333 7.78 -5.33 0.54
N ARG A 334 8.65 -4.31 0.47
CA ARG A 334 9.32 -3.94 -0.78
C ARG A 334 10.13 -5.10 -1.37
N MET A 335 10.90 -5.82 -0.54
CA MET A 335 11.77 -6.90 -1.04
C MET A 335 10.96 -8.14 -1.44
N ALA A 336 9.88 -8.45 -0.73
CA ALA A 336 8.95 -9.48 -1.14
C ALA A 336 8.28 -9.12 -2.48
N MET A 337 7.85 -7.87 -2.65
CA MET A 337 7.22 -7.43 -3.90
C MET A 337 8.21 -7.24 -5.04
N PHE A 338 9.48 -6.95 -4.75
CA PHE A 338 10.56 -6.91 -5.73
C PHE A 338 10.77 -8.27 -6.40
N ASP A 339 10.71 -9.38 -5.65
CA ASP A 339 10.78 -10.73 -6.23
C ASP A 339 9.67 -10.98 -7.26
N TYR A 340 8.44 -10.58 -6.96
CA TYR A 340 7.34 -10.62 -7.95
C TYR A 340 7.58 -9.70 -9.14
N ALA A 341 8.02 -8.47 -8.90
CA ALA A 341 8.33 -7.51 -9.95
C ALA A 341 9.41 -8.04 -10.91
N GLN A 342 10.48 -8.63 -10.38
CA GLN A 342 11.54 -9.26 -11.16
C GLN A 342 11.01 -10.44 -11.99
N LYS A 343 10.15 -11.30 -11.42
CA LYS A 343 9.53 -12.42 -12.15
C LYS A 343 8.64 -11.95 -13.29
N LEU A 344 7.85 -10.89 -13.08
CA LEU A 344 7.01 -10.28 -14.11
C LEU A 344 7.86 -9.65 -15.22
N TYR A 345 8.86 -8.87 -14.84
CA TYR A 345 9.78 -8.21 -15.76
C TYR A 345 10.58 -9.21 -16.59
N GLY A 346 11.10 -10.28 -15.96
CA GLY A 346 11.81 -11.37 -16.64
C GLY A 346 10.95 -12.14 -17.64
N ARG A 347 9.62 -12.08 -17.51
CA ARG A 347 8.65 -12.60 -18.49
C ARG A 347 8.22 -11.56 -19.53
N GLY A 348 8.92 -10.43 -19.61
CA GLY A 348 8.68 -9.37 -20.59
C GLY A 348 7.41 -8.57 -20.32
N LEU A 349 7.05 -8.37 -19.05
CA LEU A 349 5.99 -7.44 -18.66
C LEU A 349 6.59 -6.10 -18.23
N ASN A 350 5.84 -5.02 -18.46
CA ASN A 350 6.26 -3.67 -18.13
C ASN A 350 5.81 -3.31 -16.70
N VAL A 351 6.73 -3.38 -15.75
CA VAL A 351 6.48 -3.05 -14.34
C VAL A 351 6.62 -1.56 -14.09
N MET A 352 5.57 -0.90 -13.62
CA MET A 352 5.61 0.53 -13.25
C MET A 352 6.04 0.77 -11.81
N SER A 353 5.53 -0.04 -10.89
CA SER A 353 5.80 0.12 -9.46
C SER A 353 5.45 -1.14 -8.70
N TYR A 354 5.99 -1.29 -7.49
CA TYR A 354 5.67 -2.38 -6.58
C TYR A 354 5.82 -1.97 -5.12
N GLY A 355 5.12 -2.68 -4.25
CA GLY A 355 5.07 -2.43 -2.80
C GLY A 355 3.64 -2.45 -2.30
N VAL A 356 3.46 -2.43 -0.97
CA VAL A 356 2.16 -2.53 -0.29
C VAL A 356 1.35 -3.73 -0.82
N GLY A 357 2.02 -4.87 -0.98
CA GLY A 357 1.41 -6.12 -1.45
C GLY A 357 0.95 -6.14 -2.91
N ASN A 358 1.36 -5.17 -3.74
CA ASN A 358 0.93 -5.08 -5.14
C ASN A 358 2.06 -4.74 -6.13
N VAL A 359 1.80 -5.03 -7.40
CA VAL A 359 2.60 -4.60 -8.55
C VAL A 359 1.67 -3.91 -9.55
N VAL A 360 2.08 -2.74 -10.05
CA VAL A 360 1.38 -2.03 -11.12
C VAL A 360 2.10 -2.32 -12.43
N LEU A 361 1.35 -2.81 -13.42
CA LEU A 361 1.85 -3.20 -14.72
C LEU A 361 1.25 -2.29 -15.80
N ARG A 362 2.06 -1.91 -16.80
CA ARG A 362 1.60 -1.41 -18.09
C ARG A 362 1.45 -2.58 -19.05
N TYR A 363 0.45 -2.51 -19.91
CA TYR A 363 0.29 -3.47 -20.99
C TYR A 363 0.00 -2.75 -22.31
N PRO A 364 0.51 -3.26 -23.45
CA PRO A 364 0.19 -2.72 -24.76
C PRO A 364 -1.26 -3.04 -25.13
N GLU A 365 -1.76 -2.43 -26.21
CA GLU A 365 -3.03 -2.83 -26.82
C GLU A 365 -3.05 -4.35 -27.07
N ASN A 366 -4.18 -5.01 -26.76
CA ASN A 366 -4.35 -6.47 -26.80
C ASN A 366 -3.41 -7.28 -25.90
N GLY A 367 -2.58 -6.63 -25.08
CA GLY A 367 -1.63 -7.29 -24.15
C GLY A 367 -2.24 -7.68 -22.80
N LEU A 368 -3.50 -7.34 -22.54
CA LEU A 368 -4.13 -7.55 -21.23
C LEU A 368 -4.11 -9.03 -20.85
N ARG A 369 -4.61 -9.91 -21.72
CA ARG A 369 -4.75 -11.35 -21.42
C ARG A 369 -3.42 -11.98 -20.99
N ARG A 370 -2.40 -11.81 -21.82
CA ARG A 370 -1.02 -12.27 -21.53
C ARG A 370 -0.52 -11.74 -20.18
N THR A 371 -0.80 -10.48 -19.87
CA THR A 371 -0.40 -9.86 -18.59
C THR A 371 -1.09 -10.53 -17.40
N LEU A 372 -2.38 -10.84 -17.52
CA LEU A 372 -3.15 -11.48 -16.45
C LEU A 372 -2.77 -12.94 -16.24
N ASP A 373 -2.55 -13.70 -17.32
CA ASP A 373 -2.14 -15.11 -17.25
C ASP A 373 -0.78 -15.21 -16.55
N ILE A 374 0.21 -14.42 -16.98
CA ILE A 374 1.54 -14.41 -16.35
C ILE A 374 1.47 -14.00 -14.87
N ALA A 375 0.64 -13.01 -14.52
CA ALA A 375 0.49 -12.59 -13.13
C ALA A 375 -0.13 -13.70 -12.26
N THR A 376 -1.13 -14.39 -12.79
CA THR A 376 -1.81 -15.50 -12.10
C THR A 376 -0.89 -16.70 -11.92
N ASP A 377 -0.09 -17.04 -12.94
CA ASP A 377 0.88 -18.13 -12.91
C ASP A 377 1.90 -18.00 -11.78
N ILE A 378 2.26 -16.77 -11.40
CA ILE A 378 3.21 -16.51 -10.31
C ILE A 378 2.52 -16.30 -8.96
N GLY A 379 1.20 -16.45 -8.89
CA GLY A 379 0.40 -16.35 -7.65
C GLY A 379 -0.03 -14.94 -7.27
N LEU A 380 -0.07 -14.00 -8.22
CA LEU A 380 -0.74 -12.71 -8.03
C LEU A 380 -2.20 -12.80 -8.48
N MET A 381 -3.05 -11.97 -7.89
CA MET A 381 -4.48 -11.87 -8.15
C MET A 381 -4.73 -10.61 -8.98
N PRO A 382 -5.13 -10.76 -10.25
CA PRO A 382 -5.69 -9.66 -11.02
C PRO A 382 -7.01 -9.13 -10.46
N PRO A 383 -7.41 -7.89 -10.78
CA PRO A 383 -8.76 -7.42 -10.54
C PRO A 383 -9.76 -8.24 -11.35
N ALA A 384 -10.88 -8.66 -10.76
CA ALA A 384 -11.88 -9.46 -11.45
C ALA A 384 -12.47 -8.75 -12.67
N SER A 385 -12.58 -7.41 -12.64
CA SER A 385 -13.04 -6.64 -13.81
C SER A 385 -12.11 -6.79 -15.01
N LYS A 386 -10.80 -6.88 -14.78
CA LYS A 386 -9.81 -7.05 -15.86
C LYS A 386 -9.83 -8.47 -16.45
N LEU A 387 -10.16 -9.47 -15.65
CA LEU A 387 -10.41 -10.82 -16.16
C LEU A 387 -11.65 -10.85 -17.07
N ALA A 388 -12.72 -10.17 -16.67
CA ALA A 388 -13.93 -10.05 -17.49
C ALA A 388 -13.68 -9.27 -18.79
N GLU A 389 -12.91 -8.17 -18.72
CA GLU A 389 -12.49 -7.37 -19.89
C GLU A 389 -11.71 -8.25 -20.88
N ALA A 390 -10.70 -8.99 -20.42
CA ALA A 390 -9.93 -9.89 -21.27
C ALA A 390 -10.80 -10.96 -21.97
N ALA A 391 -11.73 -11.57 -21.23
CA ALA A 391 -12.65 -12.57 -21.78
C ALA A 391 -13.64 -11.98 -22.81
N ALA A 392 -14.07 -10.73 -22.62
CA ALA A 392 -14.93 -10.04 -23.57
C ALA A 392 -14.20 -9.70 -24.88
N MET A 393 -12.94 -9.27 -24.80
CA MET A 393 -12.11 -8.99 -25.97
C MET A 393 -11.88 -10.25 -26.82
N GLU A 394 -11.63 -11.40 -26.21
CA GLU A 394 -11.50 -12.69 -26.92
C GLU A 394 -12.76 -13.04 -27.72
N ARG A 395 -13.95 -12.85 -27.13
CA ARG A 395 -15.23 -13.11 -27.81
C ARG A 395 -15.52 -12.15 -28.96
N ALA A 396 -15.00 -10.93 -28.91
CA ALA A 396 -15.17 -9.95 -29.99
C ALA A 396 -14.25 -10.22 -31.20
N MET A 397 -13.17 -11.00 -30.98
CA MET A 397 -12.21 -11.38 -32.03
C MET A 397 -12.51 -12.72 -32.69
N ALA A 398 -13.32 -13.57 -32.04
CA ALA A 398 -13.81 -14.85 -32.55
C ALA A 398 -15.11 -14.66 -33.35
#